data_AF-A0A9E3Y0T0-F1
#
_entry.id   AF-A0A9E3Y0T0-F1
#
_cell.length_a   1.000
_cell.length_b   1.000
_cell.length_c   1.000
_cell.angle_alpha   90.00
_cell.angle_beta   90.00
_cell.angle_gamma   90.00
#
_symmetry.space_group_name_H-M   'P 1'
#
loop_
_entity.id
_entity.type
_entity.pdbx_description
1 polymer ?
#
loop_
_entity_poly.entity_id
_entity_poly.type
_entity_poly.pdbx_seq_one_letter_code
_entity_poly.pdbx_strand_id
1 'polypeptide(L)'
;MGVWRHRLLIGLEVFELVGALVGTVGLLRDGYEFMGRTVETSELPFGSWVPAGVALLLLNGIVPAVAVGLDRRRHRLARTAHLATGVVLMAWIVLQVAVIGLVFVLQPVMFAVGAAITALAASEPGRDDGRRSGEAPTAVDP
;
A
#
# COMPACT_ATOMS: atom_id res chain seq x y z
N MET A 1 14.75 10.90 -7.42
CA MET A 1 14.23 9.82 -8.28
C MET A 1 14.25 10.31 -9.73
N GLY A 2 14.68 9.48 -10.70
CA GLY A 2 14.49 9.85 -12.11
C GLY A 2 13.01 10.05 -12.41
N VAL A 3 12.63 11.03 -13.23
CA VAL A 3 11.23 11.41 -13.49
C VAL A 3 10.36 10.19 -13.84
N TRP A 4 10.94 9.22 -14.55
CA TRP A 4 10.30 7.94 -14.90
C TRP A 4 9.95 7.05 -13.72
N ARG A 5 10.87 6.85 -12.76
CA ARG A 5 10.64 6.00 -11.59
C ARG A 5 9.56 6.59 -10.68
N HIS A 6 9.53 7.92 -10.59
CA HIS A 6 8.54 8.61 -9.76
C HIS A 6 7.16 8.54 -10.38
N ARG A 7 7.06 8.78 -11.70
CA ARG A 7 5.83 8.55 -12.46
C ARG A 7 5.34 7.12 -12.36
N LEU A 8 6.24 6.14 -12.39
CA LEU A 8 5.89 4.73 -12.23
C LEU A 8 5.32 4.45 -10.83
N LEU A 9 5.98 4.94 -9.76
CA LEU A 9 5.49 4.80 -8.39
C LEU A 9 4.05 5.32 -8.26
N ILE A 10 3.82 6.59 -8.64
CA ILE A 10 2.49 7.20 -8.59
C ILE A 10 1.49 6.44 -9.48
N GLY A 11 1.93 5.97 -10.65
CA GLY A 11 1.08 5.18 -11.55
C GLY A 11 0.61 3.88 -10.92
N LEU A 12 1.51 3.16 -10.23
CA LEU A 12 1.19 1.92 -9.51
C LEU A 12 0.24 2.17 -8.33
N GLU A 13 0.44 3.24 -7.56
CA GLU A 13 -0.44 3.58 -6.44
C GLU A 13 -1.83 4.03 -6.90
N VAL A 14 -1.93 4.76 -8.01
CA VAL A 14 -3.22 5.10 -8.61
C VAL A 14 -3.92 3.86 -9.16
N PHE A 15 -3.17 2.94 -9.77
CA PHE A 15 -3.70 1.66 -10.22
C PHE A 15 -4.26 0.83 -9.05
N GLU A 16 -3.49 0.72 -7.96
CA GLU A 16 -3.92 0.07 -6.72
C GLU A 16 -5.18 0.73 -6.15
N LEU A 17 -5.19 2.05 -6.01
CA LEU A 17 -6.32 2.83 -5.52
C LEU A 17 -7.59 2.54 -6.34
N VAL A 18 -7.51 2.58 -7.67
CA VAL A 18 -8.66 2.28 -8.54
C VAL A 18 -9.11 0.83 -8.36
N GLY A 19 -8.16 -0.11 -8.30
CA GLY A 19 -8.44 -1.52 -8.04
C GLY A 19 -9.15 -1.74 -6.70
N ALA A 20 -8.72 -1.04 -5.64
CA ALA A 20 -9.34 -1.11 -4.33
C ALA A 20 -10.76 -0.53 -4.33
N LEU A 21 -11.00 0.58 -5.03
CA LEU A 21 -12.35 1.14 -5.16
C LEU A 21 -13.29 0.18 -5.90
N VAL A 22 -12.83 -0.40 -7.02
CA VAL A 22 -13.60 -1.40 -7.77
C VAL A 22 -13.86 -2.64 -6.91
N GLY A 23 -12.83 -3.15 -6.24
CA GLY A 23 -12.93 -4.32 -5.37
C GLY A 23 -13.87 -4.08 -4.19
N THR A 24 -13.79 -2.92 -3.53
CA THR A 24 -14.69 -2.56 -2.43
C THR A 24 -16.14 -2.53 -2.91
N VAL A 25 -16.43 -1.87 -4.04
CA VAL A 25 -17.79 -1.81 -4.57
C VAL A 25 -18.29 -3.21 -4.96
N GLY A 26 -17.43 -4.04 -5.55
CA GLY A 26 -17.75 -5.44 -5.87
C GLY A 26 -18.11 -6.26 -4.64
N LEU A 27 -17.25 -6.26 -3.63
CA LEU A 27 -17.45 -7.00 -2.38
C LEU A 27 -18.70 -6.54 -1.61
N LEU A 28 -18.98 -5.23 -1.58
CA LEU A 28 -20.12 -4.68 -0.85
C LEU A 28 -21.46 -4.90 -1.57
N ARG A 29 -21.48 -5.04 -2.90
CA ARG A 29 -22.71 -5.31 -3.65
C ARG A 29 -23.03 -6.79 -3.72
N ASP A 30 -22.07 -7.59 -4.19
CA ASP A 30 -22.22 -9.03 -4.34
C ASP A 30 -20.82 -9.67 -4.36
N GLY A 31 -20.26 -9.89 -3.17
CA GLY A 31 -18.93 -10.47 -3.03
C GLY A 31 -18.82 -11.89 -3.59
N TYR A 32 -19.91 -12.67 -3.57
CA TYR A 32 -19.91 -14.03 -4.11
C TYR A 32 -19.77 -14.01 -5.64
N GLU A 33 -20.60 -13.21 -6.33
CA GLU A 33 -20.51 -13.01 -7.77
C GLU A 33 -19.17 -12.37 -8.17
N PHE A 34 -18.72 -11.35 -7.42
CA PHE A 34 -17.46 -10.64 -7.66
C PHE A 34 -16.23 -11.55 -7.55
N MET A 35 -16.25 -12.49 -6.60
CA MET A 35 -15.22 -13.51 -6.43
C MET A 35 -15.46 -14.74 -7.33
N GLY A 36 -16.22 -14.58 -8.42
CA GLY A 36 -16.40 -15.63 -9.43
C GLY A 36 -17.03 -16.91 -8.89
N ARG A 37 -17.80 -16.82 -7.79
CA ARG A 37 -18.46 -17.93 -7.10
C ARG A 37 -17.49 -18.98 -6.53
N THR A 38 -16.24 -18.60 -6.28
CA THR A 38 -15.22 -19.51 -5.74
C THR A 38 -15.06 -19.46 -4.23
N VAL A 39 -15.62 -18.43 -3.57
CA VAL A 39 -15.53 -18.23 -2.12
C VAL A 39 -16.91 -18.03 -1.57
N GLU A 40 -17.35 -18.91 -0.67
CA GLU A 40 -18.64 -18.78 -0.01
C GLU A 40 -18.54 -17.87 1.21
N THR A 41 -19.66 -17.22 1.55
CA THR A 41 -19.71 -16.35 2.72
C THR A 41 -19.42 -17.09 4.03
N SER A 42 -19.68 -18.41 4.06
CA SER A 42 -19.38 -19.31 5.18
C SER A 42 -17.88 -19.47 5.46
N GLU A 43 -17.03 -19.22 4.46
CA GLU A 43 -15.57 -19.30 4.55
C GLU A 43 -14.96 -18.00 5.08
N LEU A 44 -15.76 -16.93 5.16
CA LEU A 44 -15.29 -15.63 5.58
C LEU A 44 -15.37 -15.44 7.10
N PRO A 45 -14.44 -14.65 7.66
CA PRO A 45 -14.59 -14.10 9.00
C PRO A 45 -15.95 -13.40 9.13
N PHE A 46 -16.68 -13.69 10.21
CA PHE A 46 -17.98 -13.10 10.51
C PHE A 46 -19.12 -13.40 9.51
N GLY A 47 -18.91 -14.30 8.55
CA GLY A 47 -19.96 -14.67 7.60
C GLY A 47 -20.41 -13.52 6.71
N SER A 48 -19.55 -12.54 6.42
CA SER A 48 -19.93 -11.31 5.71
C SER A 48 -18.80 -10.74 4.85
N TRP A 49 -19.16 -10.22 3.67
CA TRP A 49 -18.26 -9.49 2.78
C TRP A 49 -17.99 -8.04 3.21
N VAL A 50 -18.84 -7.49 4.09
CA VAL A 50 -18.76 -6.07 4.50
C VAL A 50 -17.42 -5.74 5.17
N PRO A 51 -16.93 -6.51 6.16
CA PRO A 51 -15.63 -6.23 6.77
C PRO A 51 -14.49 -6.25 5.77
N ALA A 52 -14.51 -7.21 4.82
CA ALA A 52 -13.50 -7.30 3.77
C ALA A 52 -13.53 -6.09 2.83
N GLY A 53 -14.71 -5.67 2.37
CA GLY A 53 -14.87 -4.50 1.51
C GLY A 53 -14.45 -3.19 2.17
N VAL A 54 -14.79 -3.01 3.46
CA VAL A 54 -14.37 -1.85 4.25
C VAL A 54 -12.87 -1.86 4.50
N ALA A 55 -12.30 -2.99 4.93
CA ALA A 55 -10.86 -3.11 5.15
C ALA A 55 -10.08 -2.86 3.85
N LEU A 56 -10.54 -3.38 2.72
CA LEU A 56 -9.95 -3.12 1.40
C LEU A 56 -9.93 -1.63 1.08
N LEU A 57 -11.04 -0.91 1.33
CA LEU A 57 -11.12 0.53 1.09
C LEU A 57 -10.16 1.31 1.99
N LEU A 58 -10.15 0.99 3.29
CA LEU A 58 -9.34 1.71 4.26
C LEU A 58 -7.85 1.48 4.02
N LEU A 59 -7.46 0.24 3.77
CA LEU A 59 -6.05 -0.16 3.67
C LEU A 59 -5.48 0.07 2.27
N ASN A 60 -6.19 -0.32 1.21
CA ASN A 60 -5.67 -0.26 -0.17
C ASN A 60 -6.32 0.86 -1.00
N GLY A 61 -7.32 1.56 -0.46
CA GLY A 61 -7.84 2.78 -1.08
C GLY A 61 -7.28 4.03 -0.41
N ILE A 62 -7.51 4.21 0.89
CA ILE A 62 -7.14 5.45 1.57
C ILE A 62 -5.62 5.61 1.69
N VAL A 63 -4.87 4.57 2.02
CA VAL A 63 -3.41 4.66 2.18
C VAL A 63 -2.70 5.15 0.90
N PRO A 64 -2.91 4.55 -0.30
CA PRO A 64 -2.33 5.08 -1.54
C PRO A 64 -2.84 6.49 -1.88
N ALA A 65 -4.12 6.79 -1.63
CA ALA A 65 -4.65 8.14 -1.85
C ALA A 65 -3.95 9.19 -0.98
N VAL A 66 -3.66 8.86 0.29
CA VAL A 66 -2.90 9.70 1.21
C VAL A 66 -1.46 9.84 0.73
N ALA A 67 -0.81 8.77 0.28
CA ALA A 67 0.56 8.80 -0.23
C ALA A 67 0.69 9.76 -1.43
N VAL A 68 -0.15 9.60 -2.45
CA VAL A 68 -0.22 10.49 -3.62
C VAL A 68 -0.55 11.93 -3.21
N GLY A 69 -1.45 12.12 -2.23
CA GLY A 69 -1.81 13.44 -1.72
C GLY A 69 -0.66 14.16 -1.00
N LEU A 70 0.09 13.42 -0.17
CA LEU A 70 1.27 13.94 0.54
C LEU A 70 2.41 14.27 -0.42
N ASP A 71 2.62 13.43 -1.43
CA ASP A 71 3.63 13.64 -2.46
C ASP A 71 3.36 14.88 -3.30
N ARG A 72 2.11 15.07 -3.76
CA ARG A 72 1.70 16.30 -4.47
C ARG A 72 1.94 17.57 -3.67
N ARG A 73 1.80 17.48 -2.34
CA ARG A 73 2.08 18.59 -1.40
C ARG A 73 3.56 18.72 -1.04
N ARG A 74 4.43 17.88 -1.58
CA ARG A 74 5.86 17.77 -1.24
C ARG A 74 6.09 17.61 0.26
N HIS A 75 5.21 16.87 0.93
CA HIS A 75 5.25 16.70 2.37
C HIS A 75 6.38 15.76 2.80
N ARG A 76 7.03 16.04 3.94
CA ARG A 76 8.13 15.22 4.48
C ARG A 76 7.79 13.75 4.73
N LEU A 77 6.51 13.42 4.92
CA LEU A 77 6.04 12.05 5.13
C LEU A 77 5.69 11.31 3.84
N ALA A 78 5.83 11.92 2.65
CA ALA A 78 5.48 11.29 1.37
C ALA A 78 6.18 9.95 1.18
N ARG A 79 7.50 9.89 1.40
CA ARG A 79 8.30 8.65 1.32
C ARG A 79 7.76 7.56 2.24
N THR A 80 7.48 7.89 3.50
CA THR A 80 6.92 6.94 4.47
C THR A 80 5.56 6.43 4.05
N ALA A 81 4.72 7.30 3.47
CA ALA A 81 3.39 6.91 2.99
C ALA A 81 3.46 6.00 1.75
N HIS A 82 4.38 6.25 0.82
CA HIS A 82 4.63 5.34 -0.32
C HIS A 82 5.12 3.96 0.14
N LEU A 83 6.05 3.93 1.10
CA LEU A 83 6.51 2.68 1.71
C LEU A 83 5.37 1.92 2.38
N ALA A 84 4.54 2.62 3.15
CA ALA A 84 3.39 2.05 3.82
C ALA A 84 2.40 1.45 2.81
N THR A 85 2.14 2.13 1.69
CA THR A 85 1.25 1.65 0.62
C THR A 85 1.67 0.26 0.13
N GLY A 86 2.91 0.10 -0.33
CA GLY A 86 3.37 -1.19 -0.83
C GLY A 86 3.39 -2.31 0.23
N VAL A 87 3.76 -1.98 1.47
CA VAL A 87 3.75 -2.94 2.60
C VAL A 87 2.33 -3.37 2.96
N VAL A 88 1.39 -2.42 3.02
CA VAL A 88 -0.02 -2.68 3.30
C VAL A 88 -0.62 -3.56 2.20
N LEU A 89 -0.34 -3.27 0.93
CA LEU A 89 -0.79 -4.10 -0.19
C LEU A 89 -0.26 -5.53 -0.10
N MET A 90 1.04 -5.71 0.16
CA MET A 90 1.61 -7.05 0.35
C MET A 90 0.98 -7.78 1.54
N ALA A 91 0.84 -7.11 2.69
CA ALA A 91 0.21 -7.68 3.87
C ALA A 91 -1.25 -8.05 3.63
N TRP A 92 -1.99 -7.22 2.87
CA TRP A 92 -3.35 -7.49 2.46
C TRP A 92 -3.45 -8.77 1.62
N ILE A 93 -2.58 -8.94 0.62
CA ILE A 93 -2.59 -10.16 -0.20
C ILE A 93 -2.24 -11.41 0.63
N VAL A 94 -1.25 -11.32 1.53
CA VAL A 94 -0.90 -12.44 2.42
C VAL A 94 -2.09 -12.82 3.30
N LEU A 95 -2.76 -11.84 3.91
CA LEU A 95 -3.94 -12.06 4.72
C LEU A 95 -5.08 -12.67 3.88
N GLN A 96 -5.32 -12.14 2.69
CA GLN A 96 -6.35 -12.66 1.79
C GLN A 96 -6.07 -14.13 1.43
N VAL A 97 -4.85 -14.46 1.02
CA VAL A 97 -4.46 -15.85 0.70
C VAL A 97 -4.56 -16.76 1.93
N ALA A 98 -4.25 -16.26 3.13
CA ALA A 98 -4.40 -17.03 4.36
C ALA A 98 -5.87 -17.33 4.72
N VAL A 99 -6.80 -16.43 4.39
CA VAL A 99 -8.23 -16.57 4.72
C VAL A 99 -8.98 -17.38 3.67
N ILE A 100 -8.78 -17.08 2.37
CA ILE A 100 -9.58 -17.66 1.27
C ILE A 100 -8.75 -18.48 0.28
N GLY A 101 -7.46 -18.68 0.53
CA GLY A 101 -6.57 -19.40 -0.37
C GLY A 101 -6.11 -18.59 -1.59
N LEU A 102 -5.30 -19.25 -2.42
CA LEU A 102 -4.83 -18.73 -3.70
C LEU A 102 -5.83 -19.09 -4.81
N VAL A 103 -6.82 -18.22 -5.00
CA VAL A 103 -7.94 -18.43 -5.93
C VAL A 103 -7.73 -17.74 -7.28
N PHE A 104 -6.98 -16.64 -7.33
CA PHE A 104 -6.79 -15.84 -8.54
C PHE A 104 -5.32 -15.52 -8.80
N VAL A 105 -4.92 -15.56 -10.08
CA VAL A 105 -3.60 -15.08 -10.55
C VAL A 105 -3.40 -13.60 -10.24
N LEU A 106 -4.47 -12.84 -10.04
CA LEU A 106 -4.39 -11.44 -9.64
C LEU A 106 -3.73 -11.26 -8.26
N GLN A 107 -3.90 -12.21 -7.32
CA GLN A 107 -3.28 -12.12 -5.99
C GLN A 107 -1.75 -12.00 -6.05
N PRO A 108 -1.00 -12.93 -6.70
CA PRO A 108 0.46 -12.81 -6.79
C PRO A 108 0.90 -11.62 -7.64
N VAL A 109 0.11 -11.21 -8.65
CA VAL A 109 0.39 -10.00 -9.43
C VAL A 109 0.30 -8.76 -8.54
N MET A 110 -0.74 -8.63 -7.71
CA MET A 110 -0.89 -7.50 -6.79
C MET A 110 0.16 -7.51 -5.68
N PHE A 111 0.60 -8.69 -5.21
CA PHE A 111 1.75 -8.79 -4.31
C PHE A 111 3.03 -8.23 -4.96
N ALA A 112 3.29 -8.59 -6.21
CA ALA A 112 4.43 -8.07 -6.96
C ALA A 112 4.35 -6.55 -7.18
N VAL A 113 3.14 -6.00 -7.41
CA VAL A 113 2.90 -4.55 -7.47
C VAL A 113 3.26 -3.89 -6.13
N GLY A 114 2.81 -4.45 -4.99
CA GLY A 114 3.17 -3.95 -3.67
C GLY A 114 4.68 -3.98 -3.41
N ALA A 115 5.35 -5.06 -3.78
CA ALA A 115 6.81 -5.17 -3.70
C ALA A 115 7.52 -4.11 -4.56
N ALA A 116 7.01 -3.85 -5.77
CA ALA A 116 7.55 -2.82 -6.66
C ALA A 116 7.38 -1.41 -6.08
N ILE A 117 6.21 -1.08 -5.52
CA ILE A 117 5.95 0.19 -4.83
C ILE A 117 6.94 0.36 -3.67
N THR A 118 7.07 -0.64 -2.79
CA THR A 118 7.99 -0.61 -1.66
C THR A 118 9.44 -0.42 -2.12
N ALA A 119 9.90 -1.17 -3.13
CA ALA A 119 11.26 -1.06 -3.64
C ALA A 119 11.55 0.33 -4.25
N LEU A 120 10.60 0.89 -5.01
CA LEU A 120 10.71 2.22 -5.59
C LEU A 120 10.79 3.30 -4.50
N ALA A 121 9.94 3.22 -3.48
CA ALA A 121 9.93 4.17 -2.36
C ALA A 121 11.16 4.03 -1.45
N ALA A 122 11.64 2.81 -1.21
CA ALA A 122 12.84 2.56 -0.39
C ALA A 122 14.10 3.15 -1.02
N SER A 123 14.17 3.11 -2.36
CA SER A 123 15.29 3.63 -3.14
C SER A 123 15.44 5.15 -3.15
N GLU A 124 14.56 5.89 -2.46
CA GLU A 124 14.74 7.31 -2.22
C GLU A 124 15.84 7.56 -1.18
N PRO A 125 16.88 8.33 -1.51
CA PRO A 125 17.80 8.86 -0.51
C PRO A 125 16.99 9.65 0.51
N GLY A 126 17.11 9.30 1.80
CA GLY A 126 16.51 10.09 2.87
C GLY A 126 16.99 11.53 2.76
N ARG A 127 16.05 12.48 2.65
CA ARG A 127 16.37 13.90 2.84
C ARG A 127 16.68 14.10 4.33
N ASP A 128 17.97 14.10 4.65
CA ASP A 128 18.63 14.63 5.84
C ASP A 128 18.55 13.87 7.17
N ASP A 129 19.59 13.06 7.42
CA ASP A 129 20.23 12.87 8.74
C ASP A 129 21.16 14.07 9.08
N GLY A 130 20.73 15.29 8.77
CA GLY A 130 21.46 16.54 9.03
C GLY A 130 21.50 16.97 10.51
N ARG A 131 21.27 16.05 11.46
CA ARG A 131 21.24 16.33 12.91
C ARG A 131 22.41 15.72 13.69
N ARG A 132 23.41 15.16 13.01
CA ARG A 132 24.66 14.65 13.60
C ARG A 132 25.89 15.46 13.18
N SER A 133 25.83 16.79 13.25
CA SER A 133 27.03 17.65 13.21
C SER A 133 26.83 18.90 14.07
N GLY A 134 26.25 18.73 15.26
CA GLY A 134 26.51 19.62 16.39
C GLY A 134 27.69 19.05 17.15
N GLU A 135 28.81 18.89 16.45
CA GLU A 135 30.13 18.68 17.03
C GLU A 135 30.41 19.94 17.84
N ALA A 136 30.18 19.88 19.15
CA ALA A 136 30.67 20.90 20.07
C ALA A 136 32.19 20.78 20.08
N PRO A 137 32.94 21.77 19.57
CA PRO A 137 34.38 21.77 19.73
C PRO A 137 34.68 21.91 21.21
N THR A 138 35.36 20.90 21.73
CA THR A 138 36.13 20.92 22.97
C THR A 138 36.89 22.25 23.09
N ALA A 139 36.50 23.08 24.07
CA ALA A 139 37.42 23.99 24.71
C ALA A 139 37.76 23.36 26.07
N VAL A 140 38.68 22.41 26.00
CA VAL A 140 39.55 22.04 27.10
C VAL A 140 40.76 22.98 27.06
N ASP A 141 41.21 23.31 28.27
CA ASP A 141 42.47 23.91 28.70
C ASP A 141 42.52 25.42 28.97
N PRO A 142 43.33 25.85 29.96
CA PRO A 142 43.88 25.15 31.15
C PRO A 142 43.51 25.78 32.51
#